data_AF-A0A945SI91-F1
#
_entry.id   AF-A0A945SI91-F1
#
_cell.length_a   1.000
_cell.length_b   1.000
_cell.length_c   1.000
_cell.angle_alpha   90.00
_cell.angle_beta   90.00
_cell.angle_gamma   90.00
#
_symmetry.space_group_name_H-M   'P 1'
#
loop_
_entity.id
_entity.type
_entity.pdbx_description
1 polymer ?
#
loop_
_entity_poly.entity_id
_entity_poly.type
_entity_poly.pdbx_seq_one_letter_code
_entity_poly.pdbx_strand_id
1 'polypeptide(L)'
;PGTATLRAKRSALETFPPKGRATSGVRSHSFLRGEDVLTHAYVGAHPQALGAKGQIISLPKDHSKRDGSGSPLSDTVVSLGEELS
;
A
#
# COMPACT_ATOMS: atom_id res chain seq x y z
N PRO A 1 -7.81 -4.39 23.30
CA PRO A 1 -7.67 -3.57 22.08
C PRO A 1 -6.58 -4.18 21.17
N GLY A 2 -6.99 -4.87 20.10
CA GLY A 2 -6.06 -5.48 19.14
C GLY A 2 -5.69 -4.46 18.06
N THR A 3 -4.39 -4.28 17.83
CA THR A 3 -3.89 -3.44 16.73
C THR A 3 -4.39 -4.03 15.43
N ALA A 4 -5.22 -3.29 14.69
CA ALA A 4 -5.66 -3.73 13.36
C ALA A 4 -4.43 -3.96 12.49
N THR A 5 -4.26 -5.19 12.00
CA THR A 5 -3.12 -5.54 11.16
C THR A 5 -3.29 -4.85 9.81
N LEU A 6 -2.45 -3.86 9.51
CA LEU A 6 -2.43 -3.23 8.20
C LEU A 6 -2.04 -4.27 7.14
N ARG A 7 -2.56 -4.10 5.92
CA ARG A 7 -2.19 -4.91 4.76
C ARG A 7 -1.61 -4.01 3.69
N ALA A 8 -0.61 -4.52 2.98
CA ALA A 8 0.03 -3.81 1.89
C ALA A 8 0.21 -4.70 0.69
N LYS A 9 0.39 -4.07 -0.46
CA LYS A 9 0.71 -4.75 -1.72
C LYS A 9 1.49 -3.82 -2.62
N ARG A 10 2.31 -4.40 -3.49
CA ARG A 10 2.87 -3.69 -4.64
C ARG A 10 2.09 -4.09 -5.90
N SER A 11 1.92 -3.15 -6.82
CA SER A 11 1.31 -3.39 -8.11
C SER A 11 2.06 -2.58 -9.15
N ALA A 12 2.33 -3.17 -10.31
CA ALA A 12 2.98 -2.44 -11.40
C ALA A 12 2.09 -1.26 -11.83
N LEU A 13 2.69 -0.08 -12.04
CA LEU A 13 1.96 1.14 -12.38
C LEU A 13 1.14 0.99 -13.67
N GLU A 14 1.65 0.23 -14.64
CA GLU A 14 0.97 -0.07 -15.91
C GLU A 14 -0.37 -0.81 -15.74
N THR A 15 -0.61 -1.46 -14.60
CA THR A 15 -1.89 -2.13 -14.31
C THR A 15 -3.01 -1.14 -13.93
N PHE A 16 -2.66 0.14 -13.74
CA PHE A 16 -3.59 1.23 -13.48
C PHE A 16 -3.92 1.93 -14.81
N PRO A 17 -5.09 1.67 -15.40
CA PRO A 17 -5.45 2.30 -16.67
C PRO A 17 -5.61 3.82 -16.49
N PRO A 18 -5.22 4.62 -17.50
CA PRO A 18 -5.42 6.05 -17.46
C PRO A 18 -6.92 6.38 -17.38
N LYS A 19 -7.26 7.37 -16.56
CA LYS A 19 -8.62 7.91 -16.42
C LYS A 19 -8.56 9.43 -16.45
N GLY A 20 -9.58 10.03 -17.06
CA GLY A 20 -9.77 11.48 -17.02
C GLY A 20 -10.12 11.98 -15.62
N ARG A 21 -10.01 13.30 -15.46
CA ARG A 21 -10.48 14.00 -14.25
C ARG A 21 -12.00 13.90 -14.13
N ALA A 22 -12.53 14.06 -12.91
CA ALA A 22 -13.96 13.97 -12.62
C ALA A 22 -14.62 12.63 -12.99
N THR A 23 -13.88 11.51 -12.83
CA THR A 23 -14.40 10.15 -13.00
C THR A 23 -14.40 9.42 -11.66
N SER A 24 -15.15 8.32 -11.54
CA SER A 24 -15.16 7.47 -10.33
C SER A 24 -13.85 6.69 -10.10
N GLY A 25 -12.83 6.91 -10.93
CA GLY A 25 -11.54 6.22 -10.85
C GLY A 25 -11.62 4.73 -11.15
N VAL A 26 -10.61 4.00 -10.66
CA VAL A 26 -10.53 2.53 -10.74
C VAL A 26 -10.13 1.96 -9.39
N ARG A 27 -10.67 0.78 -9.03
CA ARG A 27 -10.44 0.18 -7.71
C ARG A 27 -8.96 -0.18 -7.50
N SER A 28 -8.31 0.45 -6.53
CA SER A 28 -6.87 0.24 -6.27
C SER A 28 -6.57 -0.64 -5.07
N HIS A 29 -7.59 -1.14 -4.38
CA HIS A 29 -7.48 -2.07 -3.26
C HIS A 29 -8.84 -2.72 -3.03
N SER A 30 -8.85 -3.95 -2.52
CA SER A 30 -10.08 -4.58 -2.03
C SER A 30 -9.98 -4.77 -0.53
N PHE A 31 -10.91 -4.16 0.21
CA PHE A 31 -11.00 -4.32 1.65
C PHE A 31 -11.54 -5.70 2.02
N LEU A 32 -10.95 -6.31 3.04
CA LEU A 32 -11.47 -7.50 3.69
C LEU A 32 -12.40 -7.11 4.85
N ARG A 33 -13.02 -8.12 5.47
CA ARG A 33 -13.91 -7.89 6.61
C ARG A 33 -13.17 -7.18 7.74
N GLY A 34 -13.68 -6.01 8.14
CA GLY A 34 -13.09 -5.18 9.19
C GLY A 34 -12.08 -4.14 8.69
N GLU A 35 -11.87 -4.05 7.37
CA GLU A 35 -11.07 -3.00 6.75
C GLU A 35 -11.99 -2.01 6.02
N ASP A 36 -11.70 -0.72 6.12
CA ASP A 36 -12.52 0.35 5.53
C ASP A 36 -11.74 1.54 4.98
N VAL A 37 -10.44 1.64 5.28
CA VAL A 37 -9.62 2.80 4.93
C VAL A 37 -8.28 2.40 4.34
N LEU A 38 -7.89 3.10 3.27
CA LEU A 38 -6.52 3.09 2.76
C LEU A 38 -5.78 4.27 3.37
N THR A 39 -4.72 4.02 4.14
CA THR A 39 -4.04 5.06 4.91
C THR A 39 -2.84 5.68 4.18
N HIS A 40 -2.17 4.91 3.32
CA HIS A 40 -0.96 5.33 2.63
C HIS A 40 -0.91 4.78 1.20
N ALA A 41 -0.27 5.52 0.31
CA ALA A 41 0.12 5.07 -1.03
C ALA A 41 1.42 5.77 -1.43
N TYR A 42 2.26 5.08 -2.19
CA TYR A 42 3.52 5.61 -2.72
C TYR A 42 3.74 5.08 -4.14
N VAL A 43 4.36 5.91 -4.97
CA VAL A 43 4.77 5.54 -6.33
C VAL A 43 6.27 5.80 -6.45
N GLY A 44 7.04 4.74 -6.66
CA GLY A 44 8.49 4.79 -6.85
C GLY A 44 9.05 3.38 -7.08
N ALA A 45 10.34 3.30 -7.38
CA ALA A 45 10.99 2.06 -7.79
C ALA A 45 11.28 1.14 -6.59
N HIS A 46 11.72 1.75 -5.49
CA HIS A 46 12.20 1.04 -4.30
C HIS A 46 11.48 1.54 -3.03
N PRO A 47 10.15 1.32 -2.93
CA PRO A 47 9.38 1.80 -1.79
C PRO A 47 9.88 1.18 -0.48
N GLN A 48 10.02 2.03 0.52
CA GLN A 48 10.32 1.69 1.90
C GLN A 48 9.18 2.18 2.81
N ALA A 49 8.98 1.49 3.93
CA ALA A 49 8.00 1.86 4.93
C ALA A 49 8.66 2.10 6.29
N LEU A 50 8.30 3.21 6.92
CA LEU A 50 8.76 3.59 8.24
C LEU A 50 7.67 3.27 9.27
N GLY A 51 8.07 2.59 10.35
CA GLY A 51 7.23 2.34 11.52
C GLY A 51 7.31 3.42 12.58
N ALA A 52 6.36 3.42 13.52
CA ALA A 52 6.25 4.45 14.55
C ALA A 52 7.47 4.58 15.49
N LYS A 53 8.33 3.56 15.57
CA LYS A 53 9.57 3.56 16.38
C LYS A 53 10.81 3.86 15.53
N GLY A 54 10.63 4.34 14.31
CA GLY A 54 11.73 4.59 13.36
C GLY A 54 12.30 3.32 12.71
N GLN A 55 11.64 2.17 12.90
CA GLN A 55 12.06 0.89 12.32
C GLN A 55 11.59 0.74 10.86
N ILE A 56 12.36 0.01 10.06
CA ILE A 56 11.92 -0.38 8.71
C ILE A 56 10.84 -1.45 8.82
N ILE A 57 9.73 -1.26 8.12
CA ILE A 57 8.68 -2.26 7.95
C ILE A 57 8.85 -2.94 6.60
N SER A 58 8.96 -4.27 6.61
CA SER A 58 9.09 -5.06 5.39
C SER A 58 7.81 -4.95 4.56
N LEU A 59 7.96 -4.48 3.32
CA LEU A 59 6.88 -4.48 2.33
C LEU A 59 6.91 -5.76 1.48
N PRO A 60 5.76 -6.21 0.95
CA PRO A 60 5.73 -7.32 0.00
C PRO A 60 6.62 -6.99 -1.20
N LYS A 61 7.49 -7.94 -1.60
CA LYS A 61 8.47 -7.71 -2.66
C LYS A 61 7.85 -7.83 -4.05
N ASP A 62 7.01 -8.86 -4.23
CA ASP A 62 6.40 -9.18 -5.52
C ASP A 62 5.21 -8.28 -5.84
N HIS A 63 5.01 -8.08 -7.14
CA HIS A 63 3.81 -7.43 -7.63
C HIS A 63 2.59 -8.34 -7.49
N SER A 64 1.46 -7.70 -7.21
CA SER A 64 0.15 -8.30 -7.08
C SER A 64 -0.88 -7.49 -7.85
N LYS A 65 -2.09 -8.05 -8.04
CA LYS A 65 -3.19 -7.38 -8.73
C LYS A 65 -3.49 -6.01 -8.11
N ARG A 66 -3.74 -5.01 -8.96
CA ARG A 66 -4.13 -3.65 -8.58
C ARG A 66 -5.31 -3.62 -7.62
N ASP A 67 -6.31 -4.47 -7.85
CA ASP A 67 -7.53 -4.59 -7.05
C ASP A 67 -7.43 -5.67 -5.95
N GLY A 68 -6.24 -6.19 -5.67
CA GLY A 68 -6.00 -7.12 -4.57
C GLY A 68 -5.96 -6.46 -3.18
N SER A 69 -6.09 -7.28 -2.14
CA SER A 69 -6.02 -6.85 -0.73
C SER A 69 -4.60 -6.87 -0.16
N GLY A 70 -3.64 -7.50 -0.85
CA GLY A 70 -2.25 -7.61 -0.38
C GLY A 70 -2.04 -8.69 0.69
N SER A 71 -1.00 -8.49 1.50
CA SER A 71 -0.64 -9.34 2.64
C SER A 71 -0.50 -8.53 3.93
N PRO A 72 -0.66 -9.16 5.11
CA PRO A 72 -0.46 -8.50 6.39
C PRO A 72 0.95 -7.90 6.54
N LEU A 73 1.04 -6.77 7.22
CA LEU A 73 2.28 -6.16 7.68
C LEU A 73 2.54 -6.57 9.13
N SER A 74 3.81 -6.51 9.53
CA SER A 74 4.24 -6.81 10.90
C SER A 74 3.93 -5.70 11.90
N ASP A 75 3.73 -4.46 11.43
CA ASP A 75 3.51 -3.28 12.28
C ASP A 75 2.82 -2.14 11.49
N THR A 76 2.52 -1.04 12.19
CA THR A 76 1.89 0.17 11.64
C THR A 76 2.88 1.02 10.86
N VAL A 77 2.49 1.41 9.65
CA VAL A 77 3.25 2.35 8.80
C VAL A 77 2.86 3.78 9.14
N VAL A 78 3.86 4.64 9.36
CA VAL A 78 3.67 6.09 9.58
C VAL A 78 4.12 6.94 8.40
N SER A 79 4.97 6.38 7.51
CA SER A 79 5.40 7.05 6.28
C SER A 79 5.86 6.03 5.24
N LEU A 80 5.71 6.42 3.97
CA LEU A 80 6.28 5.72 2.82
C LEU A 80 7.22 6.67 2.08
N GLY A 81 8.29 6.11 1.53
CA GLY A 81 9.25 6.85 0.71
C GLY A 81 10.13 5.90 -0.09
N GLU A 82 11.22 6.42 -0.63
CA GLU A 82 12.31 5.62 -1.16
C GLU A 82 13.65 6.30 -0.84
N GLU A 83 14.74 5.57 -1.02
CA GLU A 83 16.08 6.11 -0.85
C GLU A 83 16.36 7.18 -1.93
N LEU A 84 16.85 8.34 -1.48
CA LEU A 84 17.34 9.38 -2.38
C LEU A 84 18.79 9.02 -2.76
N SER A 85 18.97 8.58 -4.00
CA SER A 85 20.29 8.41 -4.62
C SER A 85 20.94 9.73 -4.98
#